data_AF-A0A382U9S2-F1
#
_entry.id   AF-A0A382U9S2-F1
#
_cell.length_a   1.000
_cell.length_b   1.000
_cell.length_c   1.000
_cell.angle_alpha   90.00
_cell.angle_beta   90.00
_cell.angle_gamma   90.00
#
_symmetry.space_group_name_H-M   'P 1'
#
loop_
_entity.id
_entity.type
_entity.pdbx_description
1 polymer ?
#
loop_
_entity_poly.entity_id
_entity_poly.type
_entity_poly.pdbx_seq_one_letter_code
_entity_poly.pdbx_strand_id
1 'polypeptide(L)'
;DEARSQAGAAHLAGIEGVLGTLLDLVEVDDGYQAAFEAAAGDALDAVVVDGPERARMAVEALRRGDFSAAVLALDNGVPGQPAPRVGEPIRPRVRARRDGVDALLDRLLGHAVLVDGEPDEVVDVALAHPDAVIVTRVGDRFGPTGWRIGAGRRGATGAALEEAEARLSDAEADRDRTQLVFDDAERSNVEIDEALVARRRELDEHDDRFLATAESLQRVQAERRELVTEAGSLRSRLGDLDRRLDGESLRIARLENRLAELEAAEEASAEAGRRMITDRNRLEERSTELAARRT
;
A
#
# COMPACT_ATOMS: atom_id res chain seq x y z
N ASP A 1 -12.98 -37.91 -19.98
CA ASP A 1 -12.68 -39.35 -19.94
C ASP A 1 -11.23 -39.65 -19.60
N GLU A 2 -10.26 -38.91 -20.13
CA GLU A 2 -8.82 -39.08 -19.84
C GLU A 2 -8.46 -39.08 -18.34
N ALA A 3 -8.98 -38.14 -17.54
CA ALA A 3 -8.77 -38.10 -16.10
C ALA A 3 -9.36 -39.32 -15.35
N ARG A 4 -10.46 -39.90 -15.86
CA ARG A 4 -11.04 -41.14 -15.31
C ARG A 4 -10.24 -42.37 -15.75
N SER A 5 -9.70 -42.35 -16.97
CA SER A 5 -8.77 -43.35 -17.50
C SER A 5 -7.49 -43.45 -16.65
N GLN A 6 -6.88 -42.29 -16.36
CA GLN A 6 -5.70 -42.20 -15.49
C GLN A 6 -5.99 -42.66 -14.06
N ALA A 7 -7.14 -42.27 -13.50
CA ALA A 7 -7.56 -42.74 -12.18
C ALA A 7 -7.79 -44.27 -12.15
N GLY A 8 -8.34 -44.85 -13.23
CA GLY A 8 -8.50 -46.29 -13.39
C GLY A 8 -7.17 -47.03 -13.53
N ALA A 9 -6.22 -46.51 -14.30
CA ALA A 9 -4.88 -47.07 -14.40
C ALA A 9 -4.14 -47.06 -13.05
N ALA A 10 -4.23 -45.95 -12.30
CA ALA A 10 -3.67 -45.84 -10.96
C ALA A 10 -4.32 -46.82 -9.97
N HIS A 11 -5.63 -47.04 -10.07
CA HIS A 11 -6.34 -48.02 -9.23
C HIS A 11 -5.87 -49.46 -9.48
N LEU A 12 -5.56 -49.81 -10.74
CA LEU A 12 -5.09 -51.14 -11.12
C LEU A 12 -3.62 -51.40 -10.75
N ALA A 13 -2.78 -50.36 -10.64
CA ALA A 13 -1.35 -50.51 -10.37
C ALA A 13 -1.02 -51.27 -9.06
N GLY A 14 -1.95 -51.34 -8.10
CA GLY A 14 -1.79 -52.07 -6.85
C GLY A 14 -2.20 -53.55 -6.88
N ILE A 15 -2.67 -54.07 -8.01
CA ILE A 15 -3.16 -55.45 -8.15
C ILE A 15 -2.03 -56.39 -8.59
N GLU A 16 -1.92 -57.54 -7.94
CA GLU A 16 -0.96 -58.58 -8.31
C GLU A 16 -1.16 -59.06 -9.76
N GLY A 17 -0.09 -59.02 -10.56
CA GLY A 17 -0.11 -59.40 -11.98
C GLY A 17 -0.33 -58.23 -12.95
N VAL A 18 -0.42 -56.99 -12.46
CA VAL A 18 -0.39 -55.77 -13.29
C VAL A 18 1.06 -55.35 -13.53
N LEU A 19 1.41 -55.11 -14.79
CA LEU A 19 2.80 -54.83 -15.18
C LEU A 19 3.11 -53.33 -15.32
N GLY A 20 2.09 -52.51 -15.60
CA GLY A 20 2.20 -51.07 -15.85
C GLY A 20 1.35 -50.65 -17.05
N THR A 21 1.50 -49.39 -17.50
CA THR A 21 0.95 -48.98 -18.80
C THR A 21 1.83 -49.47 -19.94
N LEU A 22 1.30 -49.57 -21.16
CA LEU A 22 2.10 -49.97 -22.33
C LEU A 22 3.29 -49.03 -22.55
N LEU A 23 3.10 -47.72 -22.37
CA LEU A 23 4.14 -46.70 -22.50
C LEU A 23 5.32 -46.93 -21.53
N ASP A 24 5.05 -47.36 -20.30
CA ASP A 24 6.09 -47.64 -19.30
C ASP A 24 6.94 -48.88 -19.62
N LEU A 25 6.42 -49.78 -20.46
CA LEU A 25 6.99 -51.11 -20.74
C LEU A 25 7.80 -51.16 -22.04
N VAL A 26 7.95 -50.04 -22.74
CA VAL A 26 8.63 -49.97 -24.04
C VAL A 26 9.77 -48.96 -24.06
N GLU A 27 10.70 -49.17 -24.97
CA GLU A 27 11.70 -48.20 -25.41
C GLU A 27 11.54 -48.02 -26.92
N VAL A 28 11.56 -46.77 -27.38
CA VAL A 28 11.38 -46.44 -28.80
C VAL A 28 12.63 -45.75 -29.30
N ASP A 29 13.10 -46.14 -30.47
CA ASP A 29 14.24 -45.50 -31.14
C ASP A 29 13.96 -43.99 -31.38
N ASP A 30 15.01 -43.16 -31.32
CA ASP A 30 14.90 -41.73 -31.53
C ASP A 30 14.33 -41.37 -32.91
N GLY A 31 13.36 -40.47 -32.94
CA GLY A 31 12.68 -40.03 -34.16
C GLY A 31 11.51 -40.92 -34.60
N TYR A 32 11.14 -41.93 -33.81
CA TYR A 32 9.99 -42.81 -34.05
C TYR A 32 8.89 -42.69 -32.98
N GLN A 33 9.06 -41.84 -31.97
CA GLN A 33 8.12 -41.72 -30.84
C GLN A 33 6.71 -41.34 -31.29
N ALA A 34 6.55 -40.28 -32.08
CA ALA A 34 5.23 -39.85 -32.57
C ALA A 34 4.57 -40.90 -33.48
N ALA A 35 5.35 -41.60 -34.28
CA ALA A 35 4.86 -42.69 -35.13
C ALA A 35 4.40 -43.90 -34.30
N PHE A 36 5.13 -44.24 -33.25
CA PHE A 36 4.74 -45.28 -32.29
C PHE A 36 3.45 -44.91 -31.56
N GLU A 37 3.34 -43.70 -31.02
CA GLU A 37 2.14 -43.23 -30.33
C GLU A 37 0.92 -43.29 -31.26
N ALA A 38 1.07 -42.82 -32.50
CA ALA A 38 0.04 -42.89 -33.51
C ALA A 38 -0.35 -44.34 -33.87
N ALA A 39 0.63 -45.24 -33.96
CA ALA A 39 0.39 -46.65 -34.29
C ALA A 39 -0.31 -47.40 -33.14
N ALA A 40 0.14 -47.19 -31.90
CA ALA A 40 -0.46 -47.78 -30.71
C ALA A 40 -1.87 -47.24 -30.44
N GLY A 41 -2.11 -45.96 -30.74
CA GLY A 41 -3.40 -45.31 -30.57
C GLY A 41 -3.95 -45.50 -29.16
N ASP A 42 -5.21 -45.94 -29.06
CA ASP A 42 -5.90 -46.14 -27.78
C ASP A 42 -5.25 -47.20 -26.88
N ALA A 43 -4.33 -48.03 -27.41
CA ALA A 43 -3.59 -49.02 -26.64
C ALA A 43 -2.40 -48.42 -25.86
N LEU A 44 -1.98 -47.19 -26.17
CA LEU A 44 -0.82 -46.53 -25.56
C LEU A 44 -0.94 -46.40 -24.03
N ASP A 45 -2.13 -45.99 -23.56
CA ASP A 45 -2.43 -45.79 -22.14
C ASP A 45 -3.02 -47.05 -21.47
N ALA A 46 -3.09 -48.17 -22.19
CA ALA A 46 -3.71 -49.37 -21.66
C ALA A 46 -2.83 -50.05 -20.61
N VAL A 47 -3.47 -50.55 -19.56
CA VAL A 47 -2.81 -51.29 -18.47
C VAL A 47 -2.54 -52.72 -18.93
N VAL A 48 -1.26 -53.11 -18.95
CA VAL A 48 -0.82 -54.44 -19.33
C VAL A 48 -0.84 -55.37 -18.12
N VAL A 49 -1.43 -56.56 -18.28
CA VAL A 49 -1.57 -57.57 -17.22
C VAL A 49 -1.06 -58.93 -17.69
N ASP A 50 -0.57 -59.73 -16.74
CA ASP A 50 0.04 -61.03 -17.00
C ASP A 50 -1.03 -62.14 -17.14
N GLY A 51 -1.55 -62.32 -18.35
CA GLY A 51 -2.48 -63.40 -18.68
C GLY A 51 -3.97 -63.05 -18.63
N PRO A 52 -4.82 -63.89 -19.25
CA PRO A 52 -6.25 -63.66 -19.39
C PRO A 52 -7.02 -63.75 -18.06
N GLU A 53 -6.53 -64.51 -17.08
CA GLU A 53 -7.13 -64.57 -15.74
C GLU A 53 -7.00 -63.21 -15.03
N ARG A 54 -5.82 -62.57 -15.14
CA ARG A 54 -5.54 -61.27 -14.50
C ARG A 54 -6.31 -60.16 -15.19
N ALA A 55 -6.50 -60.25 -16.51
CA ALA A 55 -7.38 -59.34 -17.25
C ALA A 55 -8.83 -59.38 -16.77
N ARG A 56 -9.38 -60.57 -16.51
CA ARG A 56 -10.73 -60.68 -15.94
C ARG A 56 -10.81 -60.04 -14.55
N MET A 57 -9.80 -60.24 -13.71
CA MET A 57 -9.73 -59.62 -12.38
C MET A 57 -9.62 -58.10 -12.45
N ALA A 58 -8.81 -57.56 -13.39
CA ALA A 58 -8.65 -56.13 -13.60
C ALA A 58 -9.97 -55.48 -14.07
N VAL A 59 -10.67 -56.08 -15.03
CA VAL A 59 -11.98 -55.59 -15.48
C VAL A 59 -13.01 -55.59 -14.34
N GLU A 60 -13.03 -56.63 -13.51
CA GLU A 60 -13.92 -56.68 -12.36
C GLU A 60 -13.57 -55.63 -11.29
N ALA A 61 -12.28 -55.35 -11.08
CA ALA A 61 -11.83 -54.28 -10.18
C ALA A 61 -12.27 -52.90 -10.67
N LEU A 62 -12.13 -52.61 -11.96
CA LEU A 62 -12.61 -51.35 -12.56
C LEU A 62 -14.12 -51.18 -12.39
N ARG A 63 -14.91 -52.23 -12.66
CA ARG A 63 -16.37 -52.21 -12.50
C ARG A 63 -16.81 -51.95 -11.07
N ARG A 64 -16.17 -52.59 -10.09
CA ARG A 64 -16.49 -52.40 -8.66
C ARG A 64 -16.13 -50.99 -8.16
N GLY A 65 -15.08 -50.41 -8.71
CA GLY A 65 -14.62 -49.06 -8.34
C GLY A 65 -15.24 -47.92 -9.13
N ASP A 66 -16.13 -48.20 -10.09
CA ASP A 66 -16.66 -47.23 -11.06
C ASP A 66 -15.55 -46.44 -11.80
N PHE A 67 -14.44 -47.14 -12.09
CA PHE A 67 -13.32 -46.59 -12.84
C PHE A 67 -13.38 -47.05 -14.30
N SER A 68 -12.88 -46.23 -15.21
CA SER A 68 -12.72 -46.55 -16.62
C SER A 68 -11.23 -46.69 -16.93
N ALA A 69 -10.81 -47.73 -17.64
CA ALA A 69 -9.45 -47.86 -18.18
C ALA A 69 -9.42 -48.93 -19.28
N ALA A 70 -8.45 -48.83 -20.20
CA ALA A 70 -8.15 -49.90 -21.15
C ALA A 70 -7.23 -50.95 -20.52
N VAL A 71 -7.45 -52.24 -20.82
CA VAL A 71 -6.68 -53.36 -20.26
C VAL A 71 -6.20 -54.27 -21.39
N LEU A 72 -4.92 -54.62 -21.38
CA LEU A 72 -4.28 -55.54 -22.33
C LEU A 72 -3.73 -56.76 -21.59
N ALA A 73 -4.18 -57.95 -21.96
CA ALA A 73 -3.59 -59.19 -21.47
C ALA A 73 -2.33 -59.53 -22.28
N LEU A 74 -1.26 -59.91 -21.59
CA LEU A 74 -0.22 -60.74 -22.19
C LEU A 74 -0.83 -62.10 -22.47
N ASP A 75 -0.95 -62.44 -23.74
CA ASP A 75 -1.29 -63.79 -24.17
C ASP A 75 -0.29 -64.26 -25.23
N ASN A 76 -0.21 -65.58 -25.36
CA ASN A 76 0.60 -66.23 -26.38
C ASN A 76 -0.26 -66.54 -27.62
N GLY A 77 -1.21 -65.66 -27.93
CA GLY A 77 -2.22 -65.84 -28.96
C GLY A 77 -1.67 -65.75 -30.39
N VAL A 78 -2.59 -65.65 -31.35
CA VAL A 78 -2.28 -65.63 -32.80
C VAL A 78 -1.24 -64.54 -33.10
N PRO A 79 -0.12 -64.87 -33.79
CA PRO A 79 0.87 -63.88 -34.16
C PRO A 79 0.25 -62.75 -34.98
N GLY A 80 0.74 -61.53 -34.75
CA GLY A 80 0.28 -60.33 -35.46
C GLY A 80 0.37 -60.48 -36.97
N GLN A 81 -0.48 -59.74 -37.70
CA GLN A 81 -0.38 -59.68 -39.15
C GLN A 81 0.94 -59.02 -39.54
N PRO A 82 1.67 -59.56 -40.53
CA PRO A 82 2.93 -58.99 -40.96
C PRO A 82 2.73 -57.63 -41.62
N ALA A 83 3.73 -56.77 -41.49
CA ALA A 83 3.69 -55.42 -42.03
C ALA A 83 3.48 -55.44 -43.56
N PRO A 84 2.57 -54.60 -44.10
CA PRO A 84 2.44 -54.41 -45.53
C PRO A 84 3.75 -53.84 -46.11
N ARG A 85 4.11 -54.25 -47.33
CA ARG A 85 5.37 -53.84 -48.00
C ARG A 85 5.27 -52.45 -48.65
N VAL A 86 4.77 -51.48 -47.90
CA VAL A 86 4.37 -50.15 -48.41
C VAL A 86 5.07 -49.01 -47.64
N GLY A 87 5.79 -49.33 -46.57
CA GLY A 87 6.56 -48.39 -45.78
C GLY A 87 7.56 -49.10 -44.89
N GLU A 88 8.16 -48.34 -43.98
CA GLU A 88 9.08 -48.89 -42.99
C GLU A 88 8.29 -49.52 -41.82
N PRO A 89 8.49 -50.80 -41.47
CA PRO A 89 7.84 -51.39 -40.31
C PRO A 89 8.23 -50.68 -39.02
N ILE A 90 7.25 -50.36 -38.17
CA ILE A 90 7.50 -49.69 -36.88
C ILE A 90 7.95 -50.68 -35.81
N ARG A 91 7.44 -51.91 -35.87
CA ARG A 91 7.69 -52.93 -34.85
C ARG A 91 9.18 -53.14 -34.48
N PRO A 92 10.15 -53.17 -35.43
CA PRO A 92 11.57 -53.29 -35.12
C PRO A 92 12.18 -52.08 -34.37
N ARG A 93 11.51 -50.93 -34.38
CA ARG A 93 11.95 -49.67 -33.75
C ARG A 93 11.49 -49.53 -32.30
N VAL A 94 10.74 -50.50 -31.80
CA VAL A 94 10.18 -50.53 -30.45
C VAL A 94 10.69 -51.78 -29.74
N ARG A 95 11.31 -51.61 -28.57
CA ARG A 95 11.86 -52.68 -27.75
C ARG A 95 11.05 -52.85 -26.48
N ALA A 96 10.75 -54.09 -26.12
CA ALA A 96 10.17 -54.40 -24.83
C ALA A 96 11.21 -54.24 -23.71
N ARG A 97 10.81 -53.63 -22.58
CA ARG A 97 11.64 -53.58 -21.36
C ARG A 97 11.51 -54.84 -20.50
N ARG A 98 10.54 -55.71 -20.80
CA ARG A 98 10.24 -56.93 -20.06
C ARG A 98 9.91 -58.08 -20.99
N ASP A 99 10.36 -59.28 -20.60
CA ASP A 99 10.06 -60.51 -21.31
C ASP A 99 8.54 -60.76 -21.36
N GLY A 100 8.05 -61.21 -22.52
CA GLY A 100 6.63 -61.49 -22.77
C GLY A 100 5.84 -60.33 -23.37
N VAL A 101 6.34 -59.08 -23.31
CA VAL A 101 5.69 -57.91 -23.95
C VAL A 101 5.91 -57.89 -25.47
N ASP A 102 6.97 -58.53 -25.98
CA ASP A 102 7.27 -58.55 -27.42
C ASP A 102 6.15 -59.15 -28.28
N ALA A 103 5.48 -60.21 -27.81
CA ALA A 103 4.36 -60.82 -28.53
C ALA A 103 3.14 -59.90 -28.59
N LEU A 104 2.91 -59.12 -27.52
CA LEU A 104 1.88 -58.08 -27.50
C LEU A 104 2.21 -56.97 -28.51
N LEU A 105 3.46 -56.52 -28.56
CA LEU A 105 3.92 -55.51 -29.52
C LEU A 105 3.83 -56.02 -30.96
N ASP A 106 4.16 -57.29 -31.23
CA ASP A 106 4.01 -57.90 -32.56
C ASP A 106 2.56 -57.85 -33.03
N ARG A 107 1.60 -58.08 -32.14
CA ARG A 107 0.18 -58.01 -32.46
C ARG A 107 -0.31 -56.57 -32.68
N LEU A 108 0.12 -55.63 -31.84
CA LEU A 108 -0.33 -54.24 -31.90
C LEU A 108 0.33 -53.44 -33.02
N LEU A 109 1.62 -53.66 -33.28
CA LEU A 109 2.42 -52.85 -34.20
C LEU A 109 2.88 -53.62 -35.43
N GLY A 110 2.70 -54.94 -35.48
CA GLY A 110 3.20 -55.77 -36.59
C GLY A 110 2.62 -55.37 -37.95
N HIS A 111 1.41 -54.81 -37.96
CA HIS A 111 0.71 -54.35 -39.16
C HIS A 111 0.91 -52.84 -39.44
N ALA A 112 1.67 -52.14 -38.60
CA ALA A 112 1.87 -50.70 -38.68
C ALA A 112 3.17 -50.34 -39.42
N VAL A 113 3.04 -49.43 -40.39
CA VAL A 113 4.17 -48.94 -41.20
C VAL A 113 4.27 -47.43 -41.15
N LEU A 114 5.49 -46.93 -41.07
CA LEU A 114 5.84 -45.55 -41.24
C LEU A 114 5.98 -45.25 -42.73
N VAL A 115 5.22 -44.27 -43.22
CA VAL A 115 5.40 -43.68 -44.54
C VAL A 115 5.82 -42.23 -44.34
N ASP A 116 6.99 -41.90 -44.86
CA ASP A 116 7.56 -40.55 -44.82
C ASP A 116 7.43 -39.96 -46.23
N GLY A 117 6.76 -38.83 -46.35
CA GLY A 117 6.41 -38.24 -47.64
C GLY A 117 5.54 -36.99 -47.48
N GLU A 118 5.25 -36.33 -48.59
CA GLU A 118 4.31 -35.21 -48.59
C GLU A 118 2.89 -35.69 -48.24
N PRO A 119 2.04 -34.84 -47.65
CA PRO A 119 0.71 -35.27 -47.17
C PRO A 119 -0.14 -35.97 -48.23
N ASP A 120 -0.11 -35.49 -49.48
CA ASP A 120 -0.87 -36.06 -50.59
C ASP A 120 -0.39 -37.47 -50.96
N GLU A 121 0.93 -37.71 -50.90
CA GLU A 121 1.53 -39.02 -51.20
C GLU A 121 1.15 -40.06 -50.14
N VAL A 122 1.14 -39.67 -48.86
CA VAL A 122 0.71 -40.53 -47.76
C VAL A 122 -0.77 -40.90 -47.89
N VAL A 123 -1.61 -39.93 -48.30
CA VAL A 123 -3.04 -40.15 -48.55
C VAL A 123 -3.25 -41.15 -49.69
N ASP A 124 -2.55 -40.99 -50.82
CA ASP A 124 -2.63 -41.92 -51.94
C ASP A 124 -2.24 -43.35 -51.53
N VAL A 125 -1.19 -43.49 -50.72
CA VAL A 125 -0.74 -44.76 -50.16
C VAL A 125 -1.79 -45.37 -49.23
N ALA A 126 -2.44 -44.57 -48.38
CA ALA A 126 -3.52 -45.03 -47.52
C ALA A 126 -4.76 -45.48 -48.29
N LEU A 127 -5.09 -44.80 -49.39
CA LEU A 127 -6.21 -45.19 -50.26
C LEU A 127 -5.92 -46.48 -51.04
N ALA A 128 -4.67 -46.70 -51.46
CA ALA A 128 -4.24 -47.93 -52.12
C ALA A 128 -4.22 -49.14 -51.17
N HIS A 129 -4.09 -48.91 -49.87
CA HIS A 129 -3.96 -49.95 -48.84
C HIS A 129 -4.95 -49.71 -47.68
N PRO A 130 -6.27 -49.84 -47.90
CA PRO A 130 -7.30 -49.48 -46.91
C PRO A 130 -7.27 -50.33 -45.64
N ASP A 131 -6.71 -51.54 -45.70
CA ASP A 131 -6.58 -52.45 -44.56
C ASP A 131 -5.27 -52.23 -43.75
N ALA A 132 -4.35 -51.40 -44.25
CA ALA A 132 -3.07 -51.13 -43.59
C ALA A 132 -3.21 -50.04 -42.53
N VAL A 133 -2.39 -50.12 -41.47
CA VAL A 133 -2.17 -48.99 -40.56
C VAL A 133 -0.89 -48.28 -40.99
N ILE A 134 -1.06 -47.09 -41.56
CA ILE A 134 0.02 -46.22 -42.01
C ILE A 134 0.11 -45.05 -41.03
N VAL A 135 1.31 -44.70 -40.60
CA VAL A 135 1.55 -43.50 -39.80
C VAL A 135 2.62 -42.62 -40.42
N THR A 136 2.59 -41.34 -40.10
CA THR A 136 3.60 -40.37 -40.54
C THR A 136 4.60 -40.08 -39.43
N ARG A 137 5.74 -39.48 -39.81
CA ARG A 137 6.77 -39.05 -38.85
C ARG A 137 6.24 -38.06 -37.80
N VAL A 138 5.20 -37.29 -38.15
CA VAL A 138 4.58 -36.29 -37.27
C VAL A 138 3.42 -36.85 -36.43
N GLY A 139 3.13 -38.16 -36.54
CA GLY A 139 2.14 -38.85 -35.70
C GLY A 139 0.70 -38.83 -36.26
N ASP A 140 0.53 -38.69 -37.56
CA ASP A 140 -0.77 -38.97 -38.19
C ASP A 140 -0.97 -40.49 -38.33
N ARG A 141 -2.21 -40.95 -38.31
CA ARG A 141 -2.58 -42.37 -38.41
C ARG A 141 -3.68 -42.55 -39.44
N PHE A 142 -3.43 -43.40 -40.42
CA PHE A 142 -4.37 -43.84 -41.45
C PHE A 142 -4.61 -45.32 -41.24
N GLY A 143 -5.85 -45.72 -40.96
CA GLY A 143 -6.17 -47.14 -40.78
C GLY A 143 -7.61 -47.46 -41.11
N PRO A 144 -7.99 -48.75 -41.08
CA PRO A 144 -9.32 -49.20 -41.47
C PRO A 144 -10.44 -48.67 -40.55
N THR A 145 -10.10 -48.25 -39.33
CA THR A 145 -11.05 -47.67 -38.37
C THR A 145 -11.21 -46.15 -38.50
N GLY A 146 -10.55 -45.53 -39.48
CA GLY A 146 -10.57 -44.09 -39.71
C GLY A 146 -9.18 -43.46 -39.66
N TRP A 147 -9.10 -42.20 -40.08
CA TRP A 147 -7.87 -41.43 -40.16
C TRP A 147 -7.83 -40.37 -39.05
N ARG A 148 -6.68 -40.22 -38.40
CA ARG A 148 -6.40 -39.22 -37.36
C ARG A 148 -5.22 -38.38 -37.80
N ILE A 149 -5.42 -37.07 -37.89
CA ILE A 149 -4.39 -36.09 -38.28
C ILE A 149 -4.08 -35.20 -37.07
N GLY A 150 -2.80 -34.96 -36.82
CA GLY A 150 -2.33 -33.98 -35.83
C GLY A 150 -2.37 -34.43 -34.37
N ALA A 151 -2.55 -35.73 -34.09
CA ALA A 151 -2.64 -36.26 -32.72
C ALA A 151 -1.36 -36.07 -31.88
N GLY A 152 -0.19 -35.89 -32.52
CA GLY A 152 1.06 -35.53 -31.85
C GLY A 152 1.13 -34.07 -31.34
N ARG A 153 0.21 -33.20 -31.76
CA ARG A 153 0.02 -31.87 -31.13
C ARG A 153 -1.08 -32.02 -30.09
N ARG A 154 -0.71 -31.83 -28.81
CA ARG A 154 -1.63 -31.74 -27.66
C ARG A 154 -2.96 -31.13 -28.12
N GLY A 155 -4.06 -31.88 -27.97
CA GLY A 155 -5.36 -31.53 -28.54
C GLY A 155 -5.95 -30.23 -27.98
N ALA A 156 -7.25 -30.03 -28.17
CA ALA A 156 -7.99 -28.84 -27.72
C ALA A 156 -7.77 -28.46 -26.23
N THR A 157 -7.40 -29.42 -25.39
CA THR A 157 -7.07 -29.23 -23.97
C THR A 157 -5.70 -28.59 -23.74
N GLY A 158 -4.71 -28.84 -24.59
CA GLY A 158 -3.37 -28.24 -24.49
C GLY A 158 -3.38 -26.73 -24.78
N ALA A 159 -4.09 -26.32 -25.83
CA ALA A 159 -4.25 -24.91 -26.18
C ALA A 159 -4.99 -24.13 -25.08
N ALA A 160 -6.00 -24.74 -24.45
CA ALA A 160 -6.73 -24.13 -23.34
C ALA A 160 -5.86 -23.97 -22.08
N LEU A 161 -4.92 -24.90 -21.84
CA LEU A 161 -3.96 -24.80 -20.74
C LEU A 161 -2.96 -23.67 -20.97
N GLU A 162 -2.37 -23.59 -22.16
CA GLU A 162 -1.44 -22.50 -22.53
C GLU A 162 -2.12 -21.13 -22.44
N GLU A 163 -3.38 -21.02 -22.88
CA GLU A 163 -4.16 -19.79 -22.74
C GLU A 163 -4.44 -19.44 -21.26
N ALA A 164 -4.73 -20.43 -20.42
CA ALA A 164 -4.94 -20.21 -18.99
C ALA A 164 -3.66 -19.76 -18.28
N GLU A 165 -2.52 -20.35 -18.63
CA GLU A 165 -1.20 -19.96 -18.09
C GLU A 165 -0.83 -18.53 -18.49
N ALA A 166 -1.06 -18.14 -19.75
CA ALA A 166 -0.85 -16.78 -20.21
C ALA A 166 -1.72 -15.77 -19.45
N ARG A 167 -3.02 -16.07 -19.29
CA ARG A 167 -3.95 -15.22 -18.52
C ARG A 167 -3.55 -15.10 -17.06
N LEU A 168 -3.03 -16.16 -16.44
CA LEU A 168 -2.52 -16.12 -15.08
C LEU A 168 -1.33 -15.18 -14.97
N SER A 169 -0.36 -15.31 -15.89
CA SER A 169 0.82 -14.44 -15.91
C SER A 169 0.47 -12.97 -16.09
N ASP A 170 -0.48 -12.66 -16.98
CA ASP A 170 -0.97 -11.29 -17.18
C ASP A 170 -1.66 -10.73 -15.92
N ALA A 171 -2.49 -11.55 -15.26
CA ALA A 171 -3.17 -11.16 -14.03
C ALA A 171 -2.19 -10.93 -12.86
N GLU A 172 -1.14 -11.73 -12.75
CA GLU A 172 -0.09 -11.54 -11.75
C GLU A 172 0.69 -10.24 -12.00
N ALA A 173 1.03 -9.95 -13.26
CA ALA A 173 1.69 -8.70 -13.63
C ALA A 173 0.83 -7.46 -13.35
N ASP A 174 -0.48 -7.54 -13.58
CA ASP A 174 -1.41 -6.45 -13.28
C ASP A 174 -1.61 -6.26 -11.76
N ARG A 175 -1.68 -7.36 -11.00
CA ARG A 175 -1.69 -7.33 -9.53
C ARG A 175 -0.45 -6.61 -9.00
N ASP A 176 0.73 -7.00 -9.47
CA ASP A 176 1.99 -6.43 -9.00
C ASP A 176 2.10 -4.94 -9.33
N ARG A 177 1.65 -4.53 -10.52
CA ARG A 177 1.58 -3.12 -10.89
C ARG A 177 0.63 -2.33 -9.99
N THR A 178 -0.55 -2.88 -9.71
CA THR A 178 -1.54 -2.25 -8.85
C THR A 178 -1.05 -2.16 -7.40
N GLN A 179 -0.37 -3.20 -6.91
CA GLN A 179 0.22 -3.22 -5.57
C GLN A 179 1.28 -2.11 -5.41
N LEU A 180 2.13 -1.88 -6.41
CA LEU A 180 3.12 -0.80 -6.37
C LEU A 180 2.45 0.59 -6.27
N VAL A 181 1.36 0.81 -7.01
CA VAL A 181 0.61 2.07 -6.94
C VAL A 181 -0.05 2.23 -5.57
N PHE A 182 -0.58 1.14 -5.01
CA PHE A 182 -1.16 1.14 -3.67
C PHE A 182 -0.10 1.47 -2.59
N ASP A 183 1.06 0.82 -2.64
CA ASP A 183 2.16 1.04 -1.69
C ASP A 183 2.73 2.47 -1.79
N ASP A 184 2.69 3.09 -2.97
CA ASP A 184 3.06 4.49 -3.15
C ASP A 184 2.01 5.45 -2.56
N ALA A 185 0.73 5.16 -2.79
CA ALA A 185 -0.36 5.94 -2.20
C ALA A 185 -0.38 5.86 -0.67
N GLU A 186 -0.15 4.67 -0.10
CA GLU A 186 -0.02 4.49 1.35
C GLU A 186 1.15 5.28 1.93
N ARG A 187 2.33 5.25 1.27
CA ARG A 187 3.47 6.07 1.69
C ARG A 187 3.14 7.57 1.65
N SER A 188 2.50 8.03 0.57
CA SER A 188 2.07 9.42 0.47
C SER A 188 1.05 9.81 1.55
N ASN A 189 0.13 8.91 1.93
CA ASN A 189 -0.82 9.16 3.01
C ASN A 189 -0.10 9.32 4.36
N VAL A 190 0.86 8.44 4.66
CA VAL A 190 1.67 8.55 5.89
C VAL A 190 2.43 9.88 5.94
N GLU A 191 3.05 10.29 4.84
CA GLU A 191 3.74 11.59 4.76
C GLU A 191 2.79 12.77 4.98
N ILE A 192 1.58 12.72 4.41
CA ILE A 192 0.55 13.75 4.60
C ILE A 192 0.09 13.79 6.05
N ASP A 193 -0.13 12.65 6.70
CA ASP A 193 -0.54 12.57 8.09
C ASP A 193 0.54 13.11 9.04
N GLU A 194 1.81 12.77 8.79
CA GLU A 194 2.94 13.32 9.55
C GLU A 194 3.04 14.84 9.39
N ALA A 195 2.91 15.34 8.15
CA ALA A 195 2.89 16.77 7.87
C ALA A 195 1.70 17.48 8.54
N LEU A 196 0.52 16.84 8.57
CA LEU A 196 -0.67 17.36 9.24
C LEU A 196 -0.45 17.47 10.76
N VAL A 197 0.15 16.46 11.38
CA VAL A 197 0.49 16.49 12.82
C VAL A 197 1.50 17.60 13.11
N ALA A 198 2.53 17.77 12.27
CA ALA A 198 3.50 18.85 12.42
C ALA A 198 2.84 20.23 12.32
N ARG A 199 2.01 20.46 11.30
CA ARG A 199 1.31 21.74 11.11
C ARG A 199 0.32 22.05 12.23
N ARG A 200 -0.35 21.04 12.81
CA ARG A 200 -1.20 21.23 13.98
C ARG A 200 -0.41 21.70 15.20
N ARG A 201 0.75 21.08 15.46
CA ARG A 201 1.64 21.52 16.55
C ARG A 201 2.12 22.96 16.36
N GLU A 202 2.50 23.32 15.14
CA GLU A 202 2.86 24.71 14.83
C GLU A 202 1.70 25.68 15.08
N LEU A 203 0.46 25.29 14.73
CA LEU A 203 -0.72 26.11 15.00
C LEU A 203 -0.97 26.27 16.51
N ASP A 204 -0.88 25.19 17.28
CA ASP A 204 -1.03 25.22 18.74
C ASP A 204 0.03 26.15 19.37
N GLU A 205 1.29 26.08 18.94
CA GLU A 205 2.35 26.99 19.38
C GLU A 205 2.10 28.46 18.99
N HIS A 206 1.49 28.69 17.83
CA HIS A 206 1.10 30.03 17.39
C HIS A 206 -0.03 30.59 18.25
N ASP A 207 -1.04 29.78 18.58
CA ASP A 207 -2.16 30.16 19.43
C ASP A 207 -1.72 30.43 20.86
N ASP A 208 -0.85 29.61 21.44
CA ASP A 208 -0.27 29.83 22.77
C ASP A 208 0.51 31.15 22.82
N ARG A 209 1.33 31.43 21.80
CA ARG A 209 2.06 32.71 21.71
C ARG A 209 1.10 33.88 21.52
N PHE A 210 0.05 33.72 20.71
CA PHE A 210 -0.95 34.76 20.52
C PHE A 210 -1.65 35.09 21.84
N LEU A 211 -2.10 34.09 22.59
CA LEU A 211 -2.73 34.27 23.90
C LEU A 211 -1.79 34.96 24.89
N ALA A 212 -0.54 34.50 25.00
CA ALA A 212 0.46 35.11 25.89
C ALA A 212 0.73 36.58 25.53
N THR A 213 0.82 36.92 24.24
CA THR A 213 1.00 38.31 23.81
C THR A 213 -0.24 39.16 24.05
N ALA A 214 -1.45 38.60 23.87
CA ALA A 214 -2.71 39.29 24.15
C ALA A 214 -2.86 39.60 25.65
N GLU A 215 -2.55 38.65 26.53
CA GLU A 215 -2.54 38.86 27.98
C GLU A 215 -1.51 39.91 28.39
N SER A 216 -0.29 39.87 27.82
CA SER A 216 0.73 40.87 28.09
C SER A 216 0.28 42.27 27.64
N LEU A 217 -0.37 42.38 26.48
CA LEU A 217 -0.94 43.63 26.00
C LEU A 217 -2.05 44.15 26.93
N GLN A 218 -2.95 43.28 27.39
CA GLN A 218 -4.00 43.67 28.34
C GLN A 218 -3.41 44.22 29.64
N ARG A 219 -2.36 43.58 30.18
CA ARG A 219 -1.65 44.05 31.37
C ARG A 219 -1.03 45.44 31.14
N VAL A 220 -0.30 45.63 30.05
CA VAL A 220 0.31 46.95 29.73
C VAL A 220 -0.77 48.01 29.51
N GLN A 221 -1.93 47.67 28.93
CA GLN A 221 -3.04 48.60 28.78
C GLN A 221 -3.68 48.98 30.12
N ALA A 222 -3.79 48.03 31.06
CA ALA A 222 -4.28 48.29 32.41
C ALA A 222 -3.31 49.22 33.16
N GLU A 223 -2.02 48.90 33.15
CA GLU A 223 -0.96 49.73 33.74
C GLU A 223 -0.96 51.15 33.16
N ARG A 224 -1.11 51.28 31.83
CA ARG A 224 -1.24 52.60 31.19
C ARG A 224 -2.44 53.39 31.71
N ARG A 225 -3.60 52.75 31.91
CA ARG A 225 -4.81 53.44 32.43
C ARG A 225 -4.62 53.89 33.87
N GLU A 226 -3.94 53.09 34.68
CA GLU A 226 -3.58 53.42 36.06
C GLU A 226 -2.65 54.62 36.10
N LEU A 227 -1.55 54.59 35.33
CA LEU A 227 -0.59 55.69 35.23
C LEU A 227 -1.23 56.98 34.70
N VAL A 228 -2.14 56.89 33.74
CA VAL A 228 -2.90 58.07 33.25
C VAL A 228 -3.77 58.67 34.36
N THR A 229 -4.41 57.83 35.16
CA THR A 229 -5.25 58.25 36.29
C THR A 229 -4.40 58.90 37.39
N GLU A 230 -3.28 58.28 37.75
CA GLU A 230 -2.33 58.81 38.72
C GLU A 230 -1.75 60.16 38.26
N ALA A 231 -1.32 60.25 37.00
CA ALA A 231 -0.82 61.48 36.42
C ALA A 231 -1.88 62.60 36.43
N GLY A 232 -3.17 62.25 36.24
CA GLY A 232 -4.28 63.19 36.37
C GLY A 232 -4.45 63.70 37.81
N SER A 233 -4.41 62.79 38.79
CA SER A 233 -4.48 63.11 40.22
C SER A 233 -3.32 64.02 40.67
N LEU A 234 -2.08 63.69 40.27
CA LEU A 234 -0.90 64.51 40.57
C LEU A 234 -1.00 65.90 39.94
N ARG A 235 -1.47 66.02 38.70
CA ARG A 235 -1.72 67.32 38.04
C ARG A 235 -2.76 68.16 38.79
N SER A 236 -3.85 67.54 39.28
CA SER A 236 -4.84 68.25 40.11
C SER A 236 -4.21 68.75 41.41
N ARG A 237 -3.44 67.91 42.11
CA ARG A 237 -2.76 68.28 43.36
C ARG A 237 -1.76 69.42 43.16
N LEU A 238 -1.00 69.40 42.06
CA LEU A 238 -0.11 70.51 41.71
C LEU A 238 -0.92 71.81 41.52
N GLY A 239 -2.01 71.76 40.76
CA GLY A 239 -2.88 72.93 40.58
C GLY A 239 -3.54 73.43 41.87
N ASP A 240 -3.85 72.56 42.84
CA ASP A 240 -4.30 72.97 44.18
C ASP A 240 -3.18 73.63 45.00
N LEU A 241 -1.95 73.11 44.92
CA LEU A 241 -0.78 73.67 45.60
C LEU A 241 -0.39 75.03 45.04
N ASP A 242 -0.39 75.19 43.71
CA ASP A 242 -0.12 76.48 43.05
C ASP A 242 -1.13 77.54 43.50
N ARG A 243 -2.44 77.21 43.51
CA ARG A 243 -3.49 78.11 44.02
C ARG A 243 -3.28 78.49 45.48
N ARG A 244 -2.80 77.58 46.32
CA ARG A 244 -2.49 77.87 47.74
C ARG A 244 -1.26 78.77 47.87
N LEU A 245 -0.22 78.55 47.06
CA LEU A 245 0.97 79.38 47.04
C LEU A 245 0.65 80.81 46.59
N ASP A 246 -0.17 80.97 45.56
CA ASP A 246 -0.65 82.29 45.11
C ASP A 246 -1.43 82.99 46.22
N GLY A 247 -2.32 82.26 46.90
CA GLY A 247 -3.11 82.77 48.02
C GLY A 247 -2.25 83.23 49.20
N GLU A 248 -1.26 82.43 49.62
CA GLU A 248 -0.33 82.81 50.69
C GLU A 248 0.58 83.97 50.27
N SER A 249 1.02 84.02 49.01
CA SER A 249 1.83 85.14 48.49
C SER A 249 1.05 86.46 48.53
N LEU A 250 -0.22 86.45 48.10
CA LEU A 250 -1.11 87.61 48.21
C LEU A 250 -1.37 88.00 49.67
N ARG A 251 -1.47 87.01 50.57
CA ARG A 251 -1.63 87.26 52.00
C ARG A 251 -0.38 87.89 52.62
N ILE A 252 0.82 87.39 52.28
CA ILE A 252 2.10 87.98 52.70
C ILE A 252 2.17 89.43 52.25
N ALA A 253 1.94 89.70 50.95
CA ALA A 253 1.95 91.07 50.43
C ALA A 253 0.94 91.99 51.14
N ARG A 254 -0.24 91.47 51.50
CA ARG A 254 -1.23 92.23 52.28
C ARG A 254 -0.73 92.53 53.69
N LEU A 255 -0.12 91.55 54.36
CA LEU A 255 0.42 91.71 55.71
C LEU A 255 1.62 92.65 55.73
N GLU A 256 2.49 92.60 54.73
CA GLU A 256 3.62 93.52 54.56
C GLU A 256 3.14 94.96 54.38
N ASN A 257 2.14 95.20 53.53
CA ASN A 257 1.54 96.53 53.38
C ASN A 257 0.92 97.01 54.70
N ARG A 258 0.21 96.14 55.41
CA ARG A 258 -0.41 96.50 56.69
C ARG A 258 0.62 96.78 57.77
N LEU A 259 1.72 96.02 57.79
CA LEU A 259 2.83 96.26 58.70
C LEU A 259 3.43 97.64 58.45
N ALA A 260 3.71 98.00 57.20
CA ALA A 260 4.23 99.32 56.84
C ALA A 260 3.28 100.46 57.26
N GLU A 261 1.96 100.29 57.08
CA GLU A 261 0.97 101.26 57.58
C GLU A 261 1.01 101.40 59.11
N LEU A 262 1.14 100.30 59.84
CA LEU A 262 1.19 100.29 61.30
C LEU A 262 2.50 100.90 61.82
N GLU A 263 3.64 100.59 61.20
CA GLU A 263 4.93 101.18 61.52
C GLU A 263 4.92 102.71 61.30
N ALA A 264 4.32 103.18 60.20
CA ALA A 264 4.16 104.61 59.94
C ALA A 264 3.24 105.29 60.97
N ALA A 265 2.16 104.63 61.40
CA ALA A 265 1.27 105.13 62.43
C ALA A 265 1.94 105.15 63.82
N GLU A 266 2.76 104.16 64.13
CA GLU A 266 3.55 104.10 65.36
C GLU A 266 4.56 105.26 65.41
N GLU A 267 5.34 105.51 64.34
CA GLU A 267 6.28 106.63 64.31
C GLU A 267 5.55 107.98 64.42
N ALA A 268 4.41 108.15 63.74
CA ALA A 268 3.59 109.36 63.87
C ALA A 268 3.09 109.59 65.31
N SER A 269 2.68 108.53 66.00
CA SER A 269 2.29 108.58 67.42
C SER A 269 3.48 108.90 68.33
N ALA A 270 4.65 108.28 68.07
CA ALA A 270 5.88 108.56 68.78
C ALA A 270 6.32 110.02 68.61
N GLU A 271 6.26 110.57 67.38
CA GLU A 271 6.50 111.98 67.09
C GLU A 271 5.51 112.90 67.81
N ALA A 272 4.21 112.58 67.77
CA ALA A 272 3.19 113.36 68.47
C ALA A 272 3.44 113.35 69.99
N GLY A 273 3.82 112.21 70.56
CA GLY A 273 4.24 112.07 71.96
C GLY A 273 5.47 112.92 72.29
N ARG A 274 6.51 112.90 71.44
CA ARG A 274 7.69 113.77 71.57
C ARG A 274 7.28 115.25 71.54
N ARG A 275 6.42 115.67 70.60
CA ARG A 275 5.89 117.04 70.50
C ARG A 275 5.10 117.44 71.75
N MET A 276 4.20 116.59 72.24
CA MET A 276 3.46 116.84 73.48
C MET A 276 4.37 117.02 74.69
N ILE A 277 5.43 116.21 74.82
CA ILE A 277 6.42 116.37 75.90
C ILE A 277 7.15 117.72 75.76
N THR A 278 7.59 118.09 74.55
CA THR A 278 8.23 119.39 74.30
C THR A 278 7.30 120.56 74.61
N ASP A 279 6.04 120.51 74.18
CA ASP A 279 5.03 121.54 74.45
C ASP A 279 4.71 121.64 75.95
N ARG A 280 4.59 120.51 76.66
CA ARG A 280 4.43 120.48 78.11
C ARG A 280 5.61 121.13 78.82
N ASN A 281 6.85 120.74 78.49
CA ASN A 281 8.04 121.33 79.09
C ASN A 281 8.09 122.85 78.85
N ARG A 282 7.70 123.32 77.66
CA ARG A 282 7.61 124.76 77.34
C ARG A 282 6.53 125.47 78.16
N LEU A 283 5.39 124.82 78.41
CA LEU A 283 4.33 125.37 79.27
C LEU A 283 4.74 125.39 80.75
N GLU A 284 5.47 124.38 81.23
CA GLU A 284 6.06 124.33 82.57
C GLU A 284 7.13 125.42 82.75
N GLU A 285 7.97 125.66 81.75
CA GLU A 285 8.94 126.76 81.74
C GLU A 285 8.22 128.13 81.81
N ARG A 286 7.17 128.33 81.01
CA ARG A 286 6.35 129.55 81.08
C ARG A 286 5.61 129.72 82.41
N SER A 287 5.12 128.62 83.01
CA SER A 287 4.41 128.68 84.28
C SER A 287 5.37 128.97 85.45
N THR A 288 6.58 128.41 85.42
CA THR A 288 7.65 128.72 86.37
C THR A 288 8.15 130.17 86.21
N GLU A 289 8.30 130.68 84.98
CA GLU A 289 8.57 132.11 84.73
C GLU A 289 7.47 133.03 85.29
N LEU A 290 6.19 132.66 85.09
CA LEU A 290 5.05 133.42 85.62
C LEU A 290 4.96 133.35 87.15
N ALA A 291 5.30 132.21 87.76
CA ALA A 291 5.38 132.05 89.20
C ALA A 291 6.55 132.87 89.80
N ALA A 292 7.71 132.89 89.15
CA ALA A 292 8.87 133.70 89.55
C ALA A 292 8.61 135.22 89.43
N ARG A 293 7.69 135.66 88.56
CA ARG A 293 7.23 137.06 88.48
C ARG A 293 6.19 137.44 89.54
N ARG A 294 5.72 136.49 90.35
CA ARG A 294 4.69 136.69 91.39
C ARG A 294 5.24 136.68 92.82
N THR A 295 6.53 136.43 93.00
CA THR A 295 7.31 136.65 94.23
C THR A 295 8.12 137.93 94.13
#